data_AF-A0A1H9BYI4-F1
#
_entry.id   AF-A0A1H9BYI4-F1
#
_cell.length_a   1.000
_cell.length_b   1.000
_cell.length_c   1.000
_cell.angle_alpha   90.00
_cell.angle_beta   90.00
_cell.angle_gamma   90.00
#
_symmetry.space_group_name_H-M   'P 1'
#
loop_
_entity.id
_entity.type
_entity.pdbx_description
1 polymer ?
#
loop_
_entity_poly.entity_id
_entity_poly.type
_entity_poly.pdbx_seq_one_letter_code
_entity_poly.pdbx_strand_id
1 'polypeptide(L)'
;MKTFITMIAITAFLFAGPLQADRNHHHSGTFDQENLGKVSFQVSCTAIAQTQFNQAVAMLHSFWYDEAEKAFRQVTVTDPDCVMGYWGVAMSLYHQLWATPPLAAELRKGREALRQVSKQAIKTKREAAYLEAAESLYHDDEEVDYGARKLAYQSAMGRIMTQNPDDREAMVFYALALISTASPSDKTFVNQKEALRLLQKVLEHQPDHPGVTHYIIHSSDYPELAELGLNAARTYARIAPTVPHALHMPSHIFIRLGYWQDAVQSNLAAGHAAKAHAHENALTETWDQQLHFMDYTMYAYLQVGETEKARKILQQLQSIKKVRPENTTTAYAYAAIPARYAIERAHWDEAAGLDVNPSDFPWQQFGWCEAITHFARGLGAARVGKMTAAQNSLQRLETLRDTDRAANKDYTADQIEIQRLAVAAWVAHGKGQPEDAVQLMRAAAELEDSTEKDNVTPGAIIPARELLGELLLELKRPDEALQELEASLIRTPNRRNGIYRAAQAARLAGDGSKAERYERQYQQLTVSSQPG
;
A
#
# COMPACT_ATOMS: atom_id res chain seq x y z
N MET A 1 67.26 57.67 45.62
CA MET A 1 67.63 58.23 44.31
C MET A 1 67.43 57.13 43.26
N LYS A 2 66.59 57.40 42.25
CA LYS A 2 66.21 56.54 41.11
C LYS A 2 65.33 55.31 41.41
N THR A 3 64.03 55.59 41.33
CA THR A 3 62.92 54.69 40.98
C THR A 3 63.26 53.80 39.78
N PHE A 4 63.05 52.49 39.91
CA PHE A 4 62.96 51.57 38.78
C PHE A 4 61.70 50.71 38.91
N ILE A 5 60.71 51.07 38.09
CA ILE A 5 59.50 50.31 37.80
C ILE A 5 59.95 49.13 36.93
N THR A 6 59.77 47.90 37.42
CA THR A 6 60.03 46.69 36.62
C THR A 6 58.71 46.26 36.01
N MET A 7 58.57 46.53 34.71
CA MET A 7 57.45 46.15 33.86
C MET A 7 57.64 44.68 33.46
N ILE A 8 56.71 43.81 33.87
CA ILE A 8 56.69 42.40 33.45
C ILE A 8 56.19 42.35 32.00
N ALA A 9 57.09 42.02 31.07
CA ALA A 9 56.74 41.71 29.69
C ALA A 9 56.24 40.26 29.61
N ILE A 10 54.94 40.09 29.33
CA ILE A 10 54.35 38.79 28.99
C ILE A 10 54.65 38.53 27.50
N THR A 11 55.59 37.62 27.23
CA THR A 11 55.84 37.12 25.88
C THR A 11 54.85 35.97 25.60
N ALA A 12 53.82 36.24 24.80
CA ALA A 12 52.93 35.22 24.29
C ALA A 12 53.64 34.44 23.16
N PHE A 13 54.11 33.23 23.45
CA PHE A 13 54.50 32.27 22.43
C PHE A 13 53.24 31.66 21.81
N LEU A 14 52.88 32.09 20.60
CA LEU A 14 51.92 31.41 19.73
C LEU A 14 52.57 30.14 19.19
N PHE A 15 52.30 29.01 19.84
CA PHE A 15 52.49 27.69 19.22
C PHE A 15 51.33 27.46 18.23
N ALA A 16 51.61 27.60 16.94
CA ALA A 16 50.77 27.10 15.87
C ALA A 16 50.88 25.57 15.83
N GLY A 17 50.08 24.87 16.64
CA GLY A 17 49.80 23.46 16.43
C GLY A 17 48.88 23.29 15.21
N PRO A 18 49.00 22.19 14.44
CA PRO A 18 48.05 21.94 13.36
C PRO A 18 46.67 21.76 14.00
N LEU A 19 45.77 22.69 13.71
CA LEU A 19 44.33 22.50 13.89
C LEU A 19 43.95 21.29 13.03
N GLN A 20 43.86 20.12 13.66
CA GLN A 20 42.96 19.08 13.20
C GLN A 20 41.56 19.67 13.32
N ALA A 21 41.14 20.33 12.24
CA ALA A 21 39.75 20.71 12.05
C ALA A 21 38.94 19.43 12.12
N ASP A 22 38.14 19.33 13.18
CA ASP A 22 37.07 18.38 13.36
C ASP A 22 36.10 18.52 12.17
N ARG A 23 36.36 17.80 11.08
CA ARG A 23 35.44 17.62 9.96
C ARG A 23 34.48 16.48 10.28
N ASN A 24 33.79 16.59 11.41
CA ASN A 24 32.48 15.98 11.57
C ASN A 24 31.46 16.89 10.86
N HIS A 25 31.51 16.87 9.51
CA HIS A 25 30.32 17.19 8.75
C HIS A 25 29.36 16.01 8.96
N HIS A 26 28.25 16.26 9.63
CA HIS A 26 27.11 15.35 9.66
C HIS A 26 26.75 14.98 8.21
N HIS A 27 27.16 13.80 7.77
CA HIS A 27 26.62 13.19 6.57
C HIS A 27 25.18 12.80 6.89
N SER A 28 24.22 13.47 6.24
CA SER A 28 22.86 12.95 6.10
C SER A 28 22.96 11.50 5.61
N GLY A 29 22.32 10.58 6.33
CA GLY A 29 22.51 9.12 6.30
C GLY A 29 22.97 8.54 4.96
N THR A 30 24.20 8.04 4.91
CA THR A 30 24.67 7.19 3.81
C THR A 30 24.02 5.82 3.95
N PHE A 31 22.89 5.60 3.29
CA PHE A 31 22.30 4.27 3.18
C PHE A 31 23.21 3.38 2.32
N ASP A 32 23.67 2.27 2.88
CA ASP A 32 24.45 1.28 2.13
C ASP A 32 23.55 0.52 1.14
N GLN A 33 24.04 0.23 -0.06
CA GLN A 33 23.34 -0.63 -1.02
C GLN A 33 23.07 -2.02 -0.45
N GLU A 34 23.91 -2.51 0.48
CA GLU A 34 23.65 -3.78 1.18
C GLU A 34 22.28 -3.79 1.87
N ASN A 35 21.78 -2.63 2.30
CA ASN A 35 20.52 -2.49 3.02
C ASN A 35 19.35 -1.96 2.16
N LEU A 36 19.61 -1.61 0.89
CA LEU A 36 18.60 -1.12 -0.07
C LEU A 36 18.35 -2.12 -1.21
N GLY A 37 19.21 -3.12 -1.35
CA GLY A 37 19.29 -4.01 -2.50
C GLY A 37 20.27 -3.51 -3.55
N LYS A 38 20.60 -4.38 -4.50
CA LYS A 38 21.62 -4.13 -5.53
C LYS A 38 20.99 -3.69 -6.84
N VAL A 39 21.32 -2.48 -7.28
CA VAL A 39 20.91 -1.91 -8.57
C VAL A 39 22.15 -1.62 -9.42
N SER A 40 22.04 -1.88 -10.72
CA SER A 40 23.10 -1.59 -11.69
C SER A 40 22.52 -0.85 -12.90
N PHE A 41 22.31 0.46 -12.74
CA PHE A 41 21.81 1.33 -13.79
C PHE A 41 22.96 2.17 -14.35
N GLN A 42 23.54 1.75 -15.47
CA GLN A 42 24.68 2.44 -16.07
C GLN A 42 24.28 3.82 -16.62
N VAL A 43 24.95 4.87 -16.13
CA VAL A 43 24.82 6.26 -16.59
C VAL A 43 26.19 6.83 -16.95
N SER A 44 26.21 8.00 -17.57
CA SER A 44 27.41 8.69 -18.07
C SER A 44 28.03 9.67 -17.06
N CYS A 45 27.67 9.49 -15.80
CA CYS A 45 28.11 10.30 -14.67
C CYS A 45 29.50 9.88 -14.19
N THR A 46 30.12 10.68 -13.32
CA THR A 46 31.35 10.30 -12.61
C THR A 46 31.14 9.03 -11.78
N ALA A 47 32.21 8.30 -11.46
CA ALA A 47 32.13 7.05 -10.69
C ALA A 47 31.46 7.24 -9.31
N ILE A 48 31.68 8.38 -8.66
CA ILE A 48 31.05 8.71 -7.38
C ILE A 48 29.54 8.92 -7.58
N ALA A 49 29.17 9.75 -8.56
CA ALA A 49 27.77 10.01 -8.89
C ALA A 49 27.03 8.75 -9.36
N GLN A 50 27.67 7.85 -10.10
CA GLN A 50 27.12 6.54 -10.49
C GLN A 50 26.75 5.67 -9.30
N THR A 51 27.56 5.68 -8.24
CA THR A 51 27.28 4.92 -7.01
C THR A 51 26.07 5.49 -6.26
N GLN A 52 26.04 6.81 -6.08
CA GLN A 52 24.90 7.53 -5.50
C GLN A 52 23.63 7.36 -6.32
N PHE A 53 23.74 7.38 -7.65
CA PHE A 53 22.64 7.17 -8.57
C PHE A 53 22.02 5.78 -8.39
N ASN A 54 22.83 4.72 -8.31
CA ASN A 54 22.31 3.38 -8.07
C ASN A 54 21.64 3.24 -6.69
N GLN A 55 22.15 3.91 -5.65
CA GLN A 55 21.47 3.98 -4.34
C GLN A 55 20.11 4.68 -4.44
N ALA A 56 20.04 5.81 -5.14
CA ALA A 56 18.80 6.55 -5.36
C ALA A 56 17.78 5.73 -6.17
N VAL A 57 18.22 4.97 -7.19
CA VAL A 57 17.36 4.07 -7.95
C VAL A 57 16.87 2.90 -7.08
N ALA A 58 17.68 2.36 -6.16
CA ALA A 58 17.24 1.33 -5.22
C ALA A 58 16.11 1.84 -4.29
N MET A 59 16.22 3.07 -3.80
CA MET A 59 15.17 3.75 -3.03
C MET A 59 13.91 4.00 -3.87
N LEU A 60 14.09 4.49 -5.11
CA LEU A 60 13.00 4.71 -6.06
C LEU A 60 12.25 3.41 -6.34
N HIS A 61 12.98 2.31 -6.57
CA HIS A 61 12.37 1.01 -6.79
C HIS A 61 11.59 0.49 -5.59
N SER A 62 12.00 0.89 -4.38
CA SER A 62 11.33 0.53 -3.13
C SER A 62 10.23 1.52 -2.73
N PHE A 63 9.88 2.47 -3.61
CA PHE A 63 8.89 3.54 -3.39
C PHE A 63 9.19 4.40 -2.16
N TRP A 64 10.46 4.55 -1.81
CA TRP A 64 10.90 5.51 -0.80
C TRP A 64 11.12 6.88 -1.43
N TYR A 65 10.07 7.40 -2.07
CA TYR A 65 10.15 8.50 -3.02
C TYR A 65 10.81 9.76 -2.47
N ASP A 66 10.49 10.16 -1.24
CA ASP A 66 11.10 11.35 -0.60
C ASP A 66 12.61 11.20 -0.41
N GLU A 67 13.09 10.01 -0.03
CA GLU A 67 14.52 9.73 0.12
C GLU A 67 15.21 9.55 -1.23
N ALA A 68 14.52 8.93 -2.20
CA ALA A 68 14.99 8.84 -3.58
C ALA A 68 15.20 10.23 -4.18
N GLU A 69 14.25 11.16 -4.00
CA GLU A 69 14.36 12.53 -4.49
C GLU A 69 15.58 13.24 -3.87
N LYS A 70 15.75 13.15 -2.55
CA LYS A 70 16.93 13.71 -1.85
C LYS A 70 18.23 13.13 -2.40
N ALA A 71 18.29 11.82 -2.60
CA ALA A 71 19.47 11.14 -3.13
C ALA A 71 19.78 11.55 -4.58
N PHE A 72 18.77 11.66 -5.45
CA PHE A 72 18.97 12.14 -6.82
C PHE A 72 19.37 13.62 -6.87
N ARG A 73 18.85 14.47 -5.99
CA ARG A 73 19.34 15.85 -5.86
C ARG A 73 20.81 15.88 -5.48
N GLN A 74 21.25 15.01 -4.58
CA GLN A 74 22.66 14.89 -4.23
C GLN A 74 23.52 14.46 -5.42
N VAL A 75 23.02 13.57 -6.30
CA VAL A 75 23.69 13.22 -7.57
C VAL A 75 23.92 14.47 -8.42
N THR A 76 22.92 15.35 -8.57
CA THR A 76 23.07 16.60 -9.35
C THR A 76 24.05 17.59 -8.74
N VAL A 77 24.27 17.54 -7.43
CA VAL A 77 25.29 18.36 -6.74
C VAL A 77 26.69 17.77 -6.93
N THR A 78 26.81 16.44 -6.85
CA THR A 78 28.09 15.74 -6.98
C THR A 78 28.61 15.74 -8.41
N ASP A 79 27.73 15.61 -9.40
CA ASP A 79 28.06 15.71 -10.82
C ASP A 79 26.98 16.51 -11.57
N PRO A 80 27.17 17.84 -11.75
CA PRO A 80 26.21 18.69 -12.45
C PRO A 80 25.99 18.30 -13.93
N ASP A 81 26.93 17.58 -14.55
CA ASP A 81 26.79 17.09 -15.93
C ASP A 81 26.04 15.73 -15.98
N CYS A 82 25.71 15.14 -14.82
CA CYS A 82 24.93 13.91 -14.72
C CYS A 82 23.44 14.19 -14.97
N VAL A 83 23.04 14.24 -16.24
CA VAL A 83 21.65 14.53 -16.64
C VAL A 83 20.62 13.56 -16.02
N MET A 84 21.04 12.34 -15.71
CA MET A 84 20.18 11.33 -15.09
C MET A 84 19.84 11.63 -13.63
N GLY A 85 20.61 12.46 -12.92
CA GLY A 85 20.22 12.97 -11.61
C GLY A 85 18.90 13.75 -11.67
N TYR A 86 18.74 14.60 -12.69
CA TYR A 86 17.49 15.35 -12.91
C TYR A 86 16.33 14.45 -13.36
N TRP A 87 16.60 13.43 -14.19
CA TRP A 87 15.63 12.37 -14.48
C TRP A 87 15.14 11.71 -13.20
N GLY A 88 16.04 11.36 -12.28
CA GLY A 88 15.68 10.71 -11.03
C GLY A 88 14.85 11.60 -10.09
N VAL A 89 15.12 12.90 -10.05
CA VAL A 89 14.27 13.87 -9.32
C VAL A 89 12.85 13.88 -9.91
N ALA A 90 12.72 13.91 -11.24
CA ALA A 90 11.41 13.85 -11.88
C ALA A 90 10.71 12.51 -11.58
N MET A 91 11.39 11.38 -11.78
CA MET A 91 10.81 10.05 -11.53
C MET A 91 10.43 9.81 -10.07
N SER A 92 11.09 10.47 -9.12
CA SER A 92 10.71 10.40 -7.69
C SER A 92 9.36 11.05 -7.40
N LEU A 93 8.83 11.88 -8.31
CA LEU A 93 7.49 12.47 -8.21
C LEU A 93 6.42 11.65 -8.95
N TYR A 94 6.82 10.57 -9.64
CA TYR A 94 5.91 9.73 -10.41
C TYR A 94 5.48 8.50 -9.60
N HIS A 95 4.46 8.68 -8.78
CA HIS A 95 3.92 7.64 -7.91
C HIS A 95 2.92 6.74 -8.64
N GLN A 96 3.39 5.99 -9.63
CA GLN A 96 2.53 5.39 -10.66
C GLN A 96 1.52 4.35 -10.19
N LEU A 97 1.75 3.73 -9.02
CA LEU A 97 0.82 2.77 -8.42
C LEU A 97 -0.04 3.39 -7.31
N TRP A 98 0.14 4.66 -6.94
CA TRP A 98 -0.69 5.27 -5.90
C TRP A 98 -2.06 5.69 -6.46
N ALA A 99 -3.10 5.52 -5.63
CA ALA A 99 -4.48 5.83 -6.00
C ALA A 99 -4.73 7.33 -6.24
N THR A 100 -3.90 8.21 -5.67
CA THR A 100 -4.04 9.67 -5.81
C THR A 100 -3.24 10.17 -7.02
N PRO A 101 -3.88 10.77 -8.04
CA PRO A 101 -3.17 11.42 -9.13
C PRO A 101 -2.30 12.58 -8.63
N PRO A 102 -1.19 12.90 -9.32
CA PRO A 102 -0.34 14.01 -8.93
C PRO A 102 -1.08 15.35 -9.04
N LEU A 103 -0.80 16.24 -8.10
CA LEU A 103 -1.28 17.62 -8.13
C LEU A 103 -0.56 18.40 -9.25
N ALA A 104 -1.21 19.45 -9.78
CA ALA A 104 -0.60 20.35 -10.77
C ALA A 104 0.78 20.88 -10.33
N ALA A 105 0.95 21.17 -9.03
CA ALA A 105 2.23 21.59 -8.49
C ALA A 105 3.31 20.51 -8.56
N GLU A 106 2.95 19.23 -8.42
CA GLU A 106 3.88 18.09 -8.52
C GLU A 106 4.25 17.83 -9.98
N LEU A 107 3.28 17.91 -10.90
CA LEU A 107 3.53 17.85 -12.35
C LEU A 107 4.50 18.97 -12.79
N ARG A 108 4.29 20.20 -12.30
CA ARG A 108 5.18 21.33 -12.59
C ARG A 108 6.60 21.11 -12.03
N LYS A 109 6.74 20.57 -10.82
CA LYS A 109 8.05 20.23 -10.25
C LYS A 109 8.80 19.20 -11.10
N GLY A 110 8.11 18.15 -11.55
CA GLY A 110 8.69 17.13 -12.44
C GLY A 110 9.14 17.73 -13.78
N ARG A 111 8.30 18.59 -14.40
CA ARG A 111 8.69 19.37 -15.59
C ARG A 111 9.93 20.21 -15.36
N GLU A 112 9.97 20.94 -14.25
CA GLU A 112 11.05 21.86 -13.95
C GLU A 112 12.38 21.14 -13.70
N ALA A 113 12.34 19.94 -13.10
CA ALA A 113 13.50 19.07 -12.99
C ALA A 113 14.03 18.66 -14.37
N LEU A 114 13.17 18.20 -15.28
CA LEU A 114 13.58 17.80 -16.63
C LEU A 114 14.10 18.99 -17.47
N ARG A 115 13.54 20.19 -17.29
CA ARG A 115 13.99 21.41 -17.98
C ARG A 115 15.40 21.87 -17.59
N GLN A 116 15.95 21.38 -16.47
CA GLN A 116 17.36 21.63 -16.12
C GLN A 116 18.34 20.90 -17.06
N VAL A 117 17.86 19.88 -17.79
CA VAL A 117 18.72 19.09 -18.67
C VAL A 117 18.97 19.83 -19.99
N SER A 118 20.22 20.24 -20.19
CA SER A 118 20.67 20.73 -21.50
C SER A 118 20.81 19.57 -22.48
N LYS A 119 20.24 19.69 -23.69
CA LYS A 119 20.40 18.68 -24.76
C LYS A 119 21.85 18.40 -25.12
N GLN A 120 22.75 19.37 -24.93
CA GLN A 120 24.18 19.21 -25.20
C GLN A 120 24.91 18.38 -24.13
N ALA A 121 24.33 18.28 -22.93
CA ALA A 121 24.90 17.50 -21.82
C ALA A 121 24.52 16.01 -21.87
N ILE A 122 23.57 15.61 -22.73
CA ILE A 122 23.15 14.22 -22.88
C ILE A 122 24.21 13.44 -23.66
N LYS A 123 24.92 12.52 -22.98
CA LYS A 123 26.09 11.83 -23.55
C LYS A 123 25.74 10.54 -24.30
N THR A 124 24.60 9.92 -24.01
CA THR A 124 24.23 8.63 -24.60
C THR A 124 22.81 8.60 -25.15
N LYS A 125 22.59 7.77 -26.19
CA LYS A 125 21.25 7.52 -26.73
C LYS A 125 20.31 6.88 -25.70
N ARG A 126 20.86 6.07 -24.80
CA ARG A 126 20.10 5.41 -23.73
C ARG A 126 19.52 6.45 -22.77
N GLU A 127 20.35 7.36 -22.26
CA GLU A 127 19.89 8.42 -21.36
C GLU A 127 18.90 9.36 -22.06
N ALA A 128 19.13 9.70 -23.33
CA ALA A 128 18.19 10.48 -24.12
C ALA A 128 16.79 9.81 -24.15
N ALA A 129 16.73 8.50 -24.34
CA ALA A 129 15.47 7.77 -24.39
C ALA A 129 14.75 7.72 -23.03
N TYR A 130 15.48 7.55 -21.92
CA TYR A 130 14.89 7.62 -20.58
C TYR A 130 14.36 9.00 -20.22
N LEU A 131 15.07 10.06 -20.63
CA LEU A 131 14.61 11.44 -20.48
C LEU A 131 13.34 11.69 -21.31
N GLU A 132 13.31 11.28 -22.57
CA GLU A 132 12.11 11.38 -23.42
C GLU A 132 10.92 10.62 -22.83
N ALA A 133 11.15 9.41 -22.28
CA ALA A 133 10.11 8.67 -21.58
C ALA A 133 9.59 9.45 -20.36
N ALA A 134 10.47 10.01 -19.54
CA ALA A 134 10.06 10.84 -18.39
C ALA A 134 9.30 12.10 -18.84
N GLU A 135 9.71 12.76 -19.92
CA GLU A 135 9.00 13.93 -20.47
C GLU A 135 7.54 13.62 -20.84
N SER A 136 7.24 12.38 -21.27
CA SER A 136 5.86 11.97 -21.57
C SER A 136 4.92 11.99 -20.36
N LEU A 137 5.45 11.90 -19.13
CA LEU A 137 4.67 12.03 -17.89
C LEU A 137 4.33 13.48 -17.59
N TYR A 138 5.21 14.39 -18.00
CA TYR A 138 5.23 15.78 -17.57
C TYR A 138 4.94 16.72 -18.75
N HIS A 139 3.97 16.39 -19.59
CA HIS A 139 3.53 17.31 -20.66
C HIS A 139 3.10 18.67 -20.09
N ASP A 140 3.28 19.74 -20.87
CA ASP A 140 2.95 21.13 -20.47
C ASP A 140 1.46 21.34 -20.25
N ASP A 141 0.63 20.60 -20.99
CA ASP A 141 -0.82 20.56 -20.79
C ASP A 141 -1.14 19.78 -19.50
N GLU A 142 -1.59 20.49 -18.46
CA GLU A 142 -1.95 19.92 -17.16
C GLU A 142 -3.29 19.17 -17.19
N GLU A 143 -4.13 19.41 -18.20
CA GLU A 143 -5.47 18.79 -18.34
C GLU A 143 -5.42 17.37 -18.93
N VAL A 144 -4.25 16.92 -19.40
CA VAL A 144 -4.08 15.53 -19.86
C VAL A 144 -4.32 14.58 -18.69
N ASP A 145 -5.35 13.74 -18.86
CA ASP A 145 -5.73 12.70 -17.92
C ASP A 145 -4.53 11.85 -17.47
N TYR A 146 -4.51 11.49 -16.18
CA TYR A 146 -3.41 10.76 -15.60
C TYR A 146 -3.24 9.36 -16.23
N GLY A 147 -4.34 8.70 -16.59
CA GLY A 147 -4.31 7.43 -17.32
C GLY A 147 -3.61 7.55 -18.68
N ALA A 148 -3.89 8.63 -19.43
CA ALA A 148 -3.22 8.90 -20.70
C ALA A 148 -1.70 9.11 -20.54
N ARG A 149 -1.25 9.79 -19.48
CA ARG A 149 0.18 9.94 -19.14
C ARG A 149 0.85 8.60 -18.85
N LYS A 150 0.20 7.74 -18.05
CA LYS A 150 0.70 6.38 -17.75
C LYS A 150 0.84 5.54 -19.02
N LEU A 151 -0.14 5.59 -19.92
CA LEU A 151 -0.09 4.87 -21.20
C LEU A 151 1.01 5.39 -22.14
N ALA A 152 1.23 6.71 -22.19
CA ALA A 152 2.32 7.30 -22.96
C ALA A 152 3.68 6.84 -22.43
N TYR A 153 3.87 6.86 -21.11
CA TYR A 153 5.09 6.37 -20.45
C TYR A 153 5.31 4.87 -20.68
N GLN A 154 4.27 4.04 -20.51
CA GLN A 154 4.33 2.62 -20.82
C GLN A 154 4.80 2.38 -22.25
N SER A 155 4.22 3.11 -23.20
CA SER A 155 4.58 2.99 -24.62
C SER A 155 6.04 3.39 -24.88
N ALA A 156 6.52 4.45 -24.22
CA ALA A 156 7.91 4.87 -24.31
C ALA A 156 8.87 3.82 -23.72
N MET A 157 8.57 3.31 -22.52
CA MET A 157 9.37 2.25 -21.88
C MET A 157 9.39 0.96 -22.69
N GLY A 158 8.28 0.58 -23.32
CA GLY A 158 8.22 -0.58 -24.22
C GLY A 158 9.14 -0.43 -25.43
N ARG A 159 9.27 0.78 -25.99
CA ARG A 159 10.23 1.08 -27.06
C ARG A 159 11.68 0.97 -26.58
N ILE A 160 12.00 1.52 -25.40
CA ILE A 160 13.36 1.44 -24.82
C ILE A 160 13.76 -0.03 -24.63
N MET A 161 12.90 -0.83 -24.01
CA MET A 161 13.15 -2.26 -23.79
C MET A 161 13.34 -3.03 -25.10
N THR A 162 12.49 -2.77 -26.11
CA THR A 162 12.59 -3.43 -27.42
C THR A 162 13.88 -3.07 -28.16
N GLN A 163 14.31 -1.80 -28.08
CA GLN A 163 15.53 -1.32 -28.73
C GLN A 163 16.80 -1.73 -27.97
N ASN A 164 16.70 -2.04 -26.68
CA ASN A 164 17.80 -2.38 -25.80
C ASN A 164 17.47 -3.67 -25.02
N PRO A 165 17.41 -4.85 -25.69
CA PRO A 165 16.92 -6.09 -25.07
C PRO A 165 17.83 -6.66 -23.96
N ASP A 166 19.03 -6.12 -23.78
CA ASP A 166 19.94 -6.48 -22.69
C ASP A 166 19.85 -5.51 -21.50
N ASP A 167 19.08 -4.43 -21.63
CA ASP A 167 18.87 -3.43 -20.59
C ASP A 167 17.84 -3.93 -19.58
N ARG A 168 18.35 -4.52 -18.49
CA ARG A 168 17.52 -5.07 -17.41
C ARG A 168 16.71 -3.99 -16.70
N GLU A 169 17.25 -2.79 -16.53
CA GLU A 169 16.52 -1.67 -15.92
C GLU A 169 15.34 -1.25 -16.80
N ALA A 170 15.51 -1.24 -18.13
CA ALA A 170 14.41 -0.98 -19.05
C ALA A 170 13.29 -2.03 -18.92
N MET A 171 13.64 -3.31 -18.75
CA MET A 171 12.65 -4.36 -18.47
C MET A 171 11.93 -4.13 -17.15
N VAL A 172 12.64 -3.76 -16.08
CA VAL A 172 12.06 -3.54 -14.75
C VAL A 172 11.09 -2.35 -14.76
N PHE A 173 11.50 -1.20 -15.33
CA PHE A 173 10.62 -0.04 -15.46
C PHE A 173 9.44 -0.27 -16.41
N TYR A 174 9.63 -1.04 -17.50
CA TYR A 174 8.54 -1.40 -18.39
C TYR A 174 7.53 -2.35 -17.73
N ALA A 175 8.01 -3.35 -16.99
CA ALA A 175 7.15 -4.23 -16.19
C ALA A 175 6.31 -3.44 -15.20
N LEU A 176 6.91 -2.46 -14.50
CA LEU A 176 6.17 -1.58 -13.61
C LEU A 176 5.12 -0.72 -14.35
N ALA A 177 5.44 -0.23 -15.55
CA ALA A 177 4.51 0.52 -16.37
C ALA A 177 3.33 -0.36 -16.88
N LEU A 178 3.55 -1.64 -17.15
CA LEU A 178 2.47 -2.59 -17.47
C LEU A 178 1.53 -2.81 -16.28
N ILE A 179 2.09 -2.89 -15.06
CA ILE A 179 1.29 -3.02 -13.84
C ILE A 179 0.44 -1.76 -13.62
N SER A 180 1.03 -0.57 -13.78
CA SER A 180 0.35 0.70 -13.47
C SER A 180 -0.80 1.07 -14.41
N THR A 181 -0.85 0.45 -15.59
CA THR A 181 -1.88 0.63 -16.62
C THR A 181 -2.82 -0.57 -16.75
N ALA A 182 -2.61 -1.62 -15.95
CA ALA A 182 -3.45 -2.81 -16.01
C ALA A 182 -4.89 -2.46 -15.65
N SER A 183 -5.84 -2.93 -16.46
CA SER A 183 -7.26 -2.72 -16.18
C SER A 183 -7.70 -3.57 -14.99
N PRO A 184 -8.34 -3.00 -13.95
CA PRO A 184 -8.92 -3.79 -12.86
C PRO A 184 -10.00 -4.78 -13.32
N SER A 185 -10.61 -4.56 -14.50
CA SER A 185 -11.62 -5.44 -15.07
C SER A 185 -11.05 -6.58 -15.93
N ASP A 186 -9.74 -6.58 -16.24
CA ASP A 186 -9.12 -7.67 -16.99
C ASP A 186 -8.82 -8.88 -16.09
N LYS A 187 -9.74 -9.86 -16.08
CA LYS A 187 -9.57 -11.13 -15.37
C LYS A 187 -8.66 -12.14 -16.08
N THR A 188 -8.13 -11.81 -17.27
CA THR A 188 -7.13 -12.65 -17.95
C THR A 188 -5.71 -12.30 -17.50
N PHE A 189 -5.54 -11.14 -16.85
CA PHE A 189 -4.31 -10.65 -16.24
C PHE A 189 -3.15 -10.54 -17.24
N VAL A 190 -3.39 -10.04 -18.46
CA VAL A 190 -2.37 -10.02 -19.53
C VAL A 190 -1.14 -9.22 -19.11
N ASN A 191 -1.35 -7.98 -18.65
CA ASN A 191 -0.25 -7.09 -18.27
C ASN A 191 0.53 -7.64 -17.07
N GLN A 192 -0.16 -8.17 -16.07
CA GLN A 192 0.45 -8.75 -14.86
C GLN A 192 1.30 -9.97 -15.22
N LYS A 193 0.78 -10.89 -16.06
CA LYS A 193 1.52 -12.07 -16.50
C LYS A 193 2.74 -11.71 -17.33
N GLU A 194 2.62 -10.71 -18.20
CA GLU A 194 3.77 -10.22 -18.97
C GLU A 194 4.82 -9.54 -18.07
N ALA A 195 4.39 -8.72 -17.10
CA ALA A 195 5.28 -8.14 -16.10
C ALA A 195 6.01 -9.23 -15.31
N LEU A 196 5.29 -10.25 -14.80
CA LEU A 196 5.90 -11.41 -14.12
C LEU A 196 6.95 -12.11 -14.98
N ARG A 197 6.65 -12.34 -16.27
CA ARG A 197 7.58 -12.98 -17.21
C ARG A 197 8.87 -12.17 -17.38
N LEU A 198 8.74 -10.85 -17.56
CA LEU A 198 9.89 -9.95 -17.69
C LEU A 198 10.71 -9.91 -16.40
N LEU A 199 10.06 -9.77 -15.25
CA LEU A 199 10.71 -9.68 -13.95
C LEU A 199 11.43 -10.98 -13.59
N GLN A 200 10.84 -12.14 -13.88
CA GLN A 200 11.48 -13.44 -13.65
C GLN A 200 12.80 -13.57 -14.43
N LYS A 201 12.84 -13.09 -15.70
CA LYS A 201 14.07 -13.08 -16.51
C LYS A 201 15.17 -12.22 -15.86
N VAL A 202 14.81 -11.08 -15.27
CA VAL A 202 15.76 -10.22 -14.57
C VAL A 202 16.21 -10.86 -13.25
N LEU A 203 15.27 -11.47 -12.51
CA LEU A 203 15.53 -12.11 -11.20
C LEU A 203 16.61 -13.19 -11.27
N GLU A 204 16.64 -13.96 -12.37
CA GLU A 204 17.67 -15.00 -12.61
C GLU A 204 19.11 -14.46 -12.58
N HIS A 205 19.30 -13.18 -12.92
CA HIS A 205 20.60 -12.53 -13.01
C HIS A 205 20.86 -11.53 -11.88
N GLN A 206 19.79 -10.98 -11.29
CA GLN A 206 19.85 -9.93 -10.27
C GLN A 206 18.91 -10.28 -9.10
N PRO A 207 19.21 -11.34 -8.33
CA PRO A 207 18.32 -11.84 -7.27
C PRO A 207 18.14 -10.86 -6.09
N ASP A 208 19.09 -9.95 -5.90
CA ASP A 208 19.05 -8.91 -4.86
C ASP A 208 18.51 -7.57 -5.39
N HIS A 209 17.90 -7.53 -6.58
CA HIS A 209 17.35 -6.29 -7.14
C HIS A 209 16.01 -5.91 -6.46
N PRO A 210 15.91 -4.75 -5.78
CA PRO A 210 14.73 -4.41 -4.99
C PRO A 210 13.49 -4.27 -5.88
N GLY A 211 13.60 -3.59 -7.02
CA GLY A 211 12.49 -3.40 -7.96
C GLY A 211 11.95 -4.70 -8.55
N VAL A 212 12.79 -5.73 -8.72
CA VAL A 212 12.33 -6.99 -9.34
C VAL A 212 11.41 -7.72 -8.37
N THR A 213 11.89 -7.94 -7.15
CA THR A 213 11.13 -8.64 -6.11
C THR A 213 9.88 -7.85 -5.74
N HIS A 214 9.99 -6.54 -5.64
CA HIS A 214 8.87 -5.64 -5.38
C HIS A 214 7.78 -5.76 -6.45
N TYR A 215 8.14 -5.69 -7.73
CA TYR A 215 7.14 -5.66 -8.80
C TYR A 215 6.55 -7.03 -9.09
N ILE A 216 7.24 -8.12 -8.72
CA ILE A 216 6.64 -9.46 -8.70
C ILE A 216 5.48 -9.47 -7.69
N ILE A 217 5.67 -8.92 -6.49
CA ILE A 217 4.60 -8.81 -5.47
C ILE A 217 3.41 -8.01 -6.04
N HIS A 218 3.65 -6.83 -6.61
CA HIS A 218 2.57 -6.03 -7.20
C HIS A 218 1.87 -6.73 -8.37
N SER A 219 2.61 -7.44 -9.22
CA SER A 219 2.02 -8.18 -10.35
C SER A 219 1.19 -9.38 -9.90
N SER A 220 1.37 -9.86 -8.67
CA SER A 220 0.73 -11.06 -8.14
C SER A 220 -0.22 -10.80 -6.97
N ASP A 221 -0.50 -9.54 -6.60
CA ASP A 221 -1.47 -9.17 -5.54
C ASP A 221 -2.94 -9.35 -5.99
N TYR A 222 -3.26 -10.54 -6.51
CA TYR A 222 -4.57 -11.01 -6.95
C TYR A 222 -4.78 -12.42 -6.42
N PRO A 223 -5.99 -12.82 -5.98
CA PRO A 223 -6.23 -14.15 -5.43
C PRO A 223 -5.72 -15.29 -6.33
N GLU A 224 -5.92 -15.15 -7.65
CA GLU A 224 -5.56 -16.14 -8.67
C GLU A 224 -4.05 -16.21 -8.96
N LEU A 225 -3.29 -15.15 -8.63
CA LEU A 225 -1.87 -15.04 -8.93
C LEU A 225 -0.97 -15.06 -7.69
N ALA A 226 -1.54 -14.93 -6.49
CA ALA A 226 -0.81 -14.70 -5.24
C ALA A 226 0.30 -15.72 -4.96
N GLU A 227 0.08 -16.99 -5.30
CA GLU A 227 1.08 -18.05 -5.11
C GLU A 227 2.38 -17.77 -5.90
N LEU A 228 2.28 -17.14 -7.08
CA LEU A 228 3.44 -16.76 -7.88
C LEU A 228 4.31 -15.70 -7.19
N GLY A 229 3.72 -14.91 -6.29
CA GLY A 229 4.41 -13.87 -5.52
C GLY A 229 5.06 -14.35 -4.22
N LEU A 230 4.77 -15.56 -3.76
CA LEU A 230 5.13 -16.00 -2.40
C LEU A 230 6.65 -16.00 -2.17
N ASN A 231 7.44 -16.46 -3.13
CA ASN A 231 8.89 -16.45 -3.01
C ASN A 231 9.45 -15.01 -2.93
N ALA A 232 8.90 -14.10 -3.72
CA ALA A 232 9.27 -12.70 -3.69
C ALA A 232 8.92 -12.06 -2.34
N ALA A 233 7.70 -12.31 -1.82
CA ALA A 233 7.27 -11.86 -0.51
C ALA A 233 8.20 -12.34 0.62
N ARG A 234 8.62 -13.61 0.62
CA ARG A 234 9.55 -14.15 1.62
C ARG A 234 10.96 -13.57 1.53
N THR A 235 11.34 -12.97 0.39
CA THR A 235 12.69 -12.50 0.13
C THR A 235 12.84 -10.99 0.28
N TYR A 236 11.81 -10.20 -0.06
CA TYR A 236 11.96 -8.76 -0.24
C TYR A 236 12.41 -8.01 1.03
N ALA A 237 11.87 -8.39 2.19
CA ALA A 237 12.26 -7.79 3.47
C ALA A 237 13.76 -7.96 3.80
N ARG A 238 14.41 -9.01 3.28
CA ARG A 238 15.86 -9.22 3.40
C ARG A 238 16.67 -8.36 2.43
N ILE A 239 16.11 -8.04 1.27
CA ILE A 239 16.79 -7.24 0.23
C ILE A 239 16.88 -5.78 0.64
N ALA A 240 15.80 -5.21 1.19
CA ALA A 240 15.73 -3.81 1.57
C ALA A 240 15.26 -3.62 3.03
N PRO A 241 16.01 -4.12 4.03
CA PRO A 241 15.57 -4.19 5.43
C PRO A 241 15.42 -2.83 6.11
N THR A 242 15.94 -1.75 5.54
CA THR A 242 15.82 -0.40 6.11
C THR A 242 14.67 0.40 5.50
N VAL A 243 14.08 -0.06 4.40
CA VAL A 243 12.99 0.65 3.71
C VAL A 243 11.65 0.21 4.30
N PRO A 244 10.89 1.09 4.98
CA PRO A 244 9.64 0.67 5.62
C PRO A 244 8.62 0.08 4.66
N HIS A 245 8.50 0.65 3.45
CA HIS A 245 7.61 0.13 2.42
C HIS A 245 8.03 -1.27 1.95
N ALA A 246 9.33 -1.52 1.74
CA ALA A 246 9.80 -2.85 1.35
C ALA A 246 9.55 -3.92 2.41
N LEU A 247 9.62 -3.56 3.70
CA LEU A 247 9.27 -4.45 4.80
C LEU A 247 7.77 -4.78 4.85
N HIS A 248 6.92 -3.85 4.41
CA HIS A 248 5.46 -4.00 4.40
C HIS A 248 4.95 -4.83 3.21
N MET A 249 5.51 -4.62 2.02
CA MET A 249 5.03 -5.22 0.78
C MET A 249 4.81 -6.74 0.81
N PRO A 250 5.65 -7.57 1.47
CA PRO A 250 5.38 -9.00 1.64
C PRO A 250 3.97 -9.31 2.18
N SER A 251 3.45 -8.46 3.07
CA SER A 251 2.16 -8.66 3.70
C SER A 251 0.98 -8.65 2.73
N HIS A 252 1.10 -8.03 1.55
CA HIS A 252 0.08 -8.12 0.50
C HIS A 252 -0.17 -9.57 0.09
N ILE A 253 0.90 -10.30 -0.27
CA ILE A 253 0.80 -11.71 -0.65
C ILE A 253 0.41 -12.58 0.54
N PHE A 254 0.97 -12.30 1.72
CA PHE A 254 0.62 -13.05 2.92
C PHE A 254 -0.87 -12.94 3.26
N ILE A 255 -1.49 -11.76 3.10
CA ILE A 255 -2.94 -11.61 3.27
C ILE A 255 -3.72 -12.35 2.19
N ARG A 256 -3.30 -12.29 0.92
CA ARG A 256 -3.96 -13.05 -0.17
C ARG A 256 -3.97 -14.55 0.08
N LEU A 257 -2.91 -15.09 0.67
CA LEU A 257 -2.76 -16.52 0.96
C LEU A 257 -3.17 -16.91 2.39
N GLY A 258 -3.59 -15.94 3.21
CA GLY A 258 -3.99 -16.17 4.58
C GLY A 258 -2.84 -16.59 5.52
N TYR A 259 -1.61 -16.17 5.23
CA TYR A 259 -0.43 -16.28 6.09
C TYR A 259 -0.40 -15.13 7.09
N TRP A 260 -1.39 -15.11 7.98
CA TRP A 260 -1.65 -13.99 8.88
C TRP A 260 -0.49 -13.65 9.82
N GLN A 261 0.20 -14.66 10.36
CA GLN A 261 1.34 -14.42 11.25
C GLN A 261 2.51 -13.74 10.52
N ASP A 262 2.79 -14.15 9.28
CA ASP A 262 3.82 -13.52 8.44
C ASP A 262 3.42 -12.08 8.10
N ALA A 263 2.13 -11.83 7.81
CA ALA A 263 1.60 -10.49 7.61
C ALA A 263 1.78 -9.61 8.87
N VAL A 264 1.53 -10.13 10.08
CA VAL A 264 1.79 -9.43 11.34
C VAL A 264 3.27 -9.05 11.44
N GLN A 265 4.19 -9.99 11.25
CA GLN A 265 5.62 -9.73 11.41
C GLN A 265 6.14 -8.69 10.41
N SER A 266 5.75 -8.82 9.14
CA SER A 266 6.10 -7.88 8.06
C SER A 266 5.66 -6.45 8.39
N ASN A 267 4.41 -6.27 8.85
CA ASN A 267 3.90 -4.94 9.15
C ASN A 267 4.46 -4.33 10.45
N LEU A 268 4.74 -5.14 11.47
CA LEU A 268 5.42 -4.66 12.67
C LEU A 268 6.84 -4.19 12.34
N ALA A 269 7.57 -4.93 11.51
CA ALA A 269 8.90 -4.52 11.05
C ALA A 269 8.84 -3.19 10.28
N ALA A 270 7.89 -3.05 9.35
CA ALA A 270 7.66 -1.80 8.62
C ALA A 270 7.33 -0.62 9.56
N GLY A 271 6.45 -0.83 10.54
CA GLY A 271 6.11 0.17 11.54
C GLY A 271 7.29 0.58 12.43
N HIS A 272 8.18 -0.36 12.78
CA HIS A 272 9.40 -0.06 13.51
C HIS A 272 10.38 0.75 12.66
N ALA A 273 10.61 0.37 11.40
CA ALA A 273 11.48 1.11 10.49
C ALA A 273 10.96 2.54 10.23
N ALA A 274 9.65 2.71 10.03
CA ALA A 274 9.05 4.03 9.86
C ALA A 274 9.24 4.93 11.08
N LYS A 275 9.06 4.39 12.30
CA LYS A 275 9.29 5.13 13.55
C LYS A 275 10.76 5.49 13.74
N ALA A 276 11.69 4.58 13.42
CA ALA A 276 13.13 4.83 13.49
C ALA A 276 13.51 5.96 12.53
N HIS A 277 13.06 5.89 11.27
CA HIS A 277 13.28 6.93 10.27
C HIS A 277 12.72 8.30 10.71
N ALA A 278 11.49 8.33 11.25
CA ALA A 278 10.88 9.55 11.76
C ALA A 278 11.69 10.17 12.91
N HIS A 279 12.20 9.35 13.84
CA HIS A 279 13.07 9.79 14.91
C HIS A 279 14.40 10.36 14.40
N GLU A 280 15.07 9.66 13.47
CA GLU A 280 16.33 10.09 12.86
C GLU A 280 16.22 11.40 12.08
N ASN A 281 15.05 11.66 11.49
CA ASN A 281 14.79 12.86 10.69
C ASN A 281 13.99 13.94 11.44
N ALA A 282 13.82 13.78 12.76
CA ALA A 282 13.07 14.70 13.63
C ALA A 282 11.66 15.06 13.09
N LEU A 283 11.00 14.08 12.47
CA LEU A 283 9.64 14.24 11.94
C LEU A 283 8.64 14.23 13.10
N THR A 284 7.79 15.26 13.16
CA THR A 284 6.78 15.42 14.22
C THR A 284 5.39 14.95 13.81
N GLU A 285 5.15 14.83 12.50
CA GLU A 285 3.90 14.34 11.91
C GLU A 285 4.00 12.83 11.67
N THR A 286 2.90 12.11 11.83
CA THR A 286 2.86 10.68 11.48
C THR A 286 2.80 10.54 9.97
N TRP A 287 3.68 9.72 9.40
CA TRP A 287 3.66 9.40 7.97
C TRP A 287 2.43 8.54 7.63
N ASP A 288 1.73 8.86 6.54
CA ASP A 288 0.51 8.16 6.09
C ASP A 288 0.70 6.63 5.96
N GLN A 289 1.86 6.19 5.47
CA GLN A 289 2.17 4.76 5.33
C GLN A 289 2.19 4.02 6.67
N GLN A 290 2.48 4.70 7.79
CA GLN A 290 2.42 4.05 9.10
C GLN A 290 0.99 3.61 9.44
N LEU A 291 -0.03 4.37 9.02
CA LEU A 291 -1.43 4.00 9.21
C LEU A 291 -1.83 2.83 8.29
N HIS A 292 -1.25 2.78 7.08
CA HIS A 292 -1.43 1.66 6.18
C HIS A 292 -0.95 0.33 6.80
N PHE A 293 0.26 0.34 7.38
CA PHE A 293 0.81 -0.83 8.07
C PHE A 293 -0.04 -1.22 9.29
N MET A 294 -0.61 -0.23 9.98
CA MET A 294 -1.52 -0.44 11.10
C MET A 294 -2.81 -1.14 10.68
N ASP A 295 -3.43 -0.80 9.54
CA ASP A 295 -4.65 -1.49 9.08
C ASP A 295 -4.37 -2.95 8.72
N TYR A 296 -3.27 -3.22 8.00
CA TYR A 296 -2.85 -4.60 7.72
C TYR A 296 -2.57 -5.39 9.00
N THR A 297 -1.92 -4.77 9.99
CA THR A 297 -1.66 -5.38 11.30
C THR A 297 -2.96 -5.64 12.07
N MET A 298 -3.89 -4.69 12.09
CA MET A 298 -5.21 -4.81 12.71
C MET A 298 -5.94 -6.02 12.14
N TYR A 299 -6.02 -6.08 10.81
CA TYR A 299 -6.70 -7.16 10.11
C TYR A 299 -6.06 -8.52 10.42
N ALA A 300 -4.73 -8.64 10.27
CA ALA A 300 -4.04 -9.90 10.52
C ALA A 300 -4.16 -10.38 11.98
N TYR A 301 -4.08 -9.48 12.97
CA TYR A 301 -4.32 -9.84 14.37
C TYR A 301 -5.71 -10.41 14.61
N LEU A 302 -6.75 -9.82 14.00
CA LEU A 302 -8.11 -10.32 14.12
C LEU A 302 -8.26 -11.74 13.54
N GLN A 303 -7.54 -12.03 12.45
CA GLN A 303 -7.55 -13.36 11.81
C GLN A 303 -6.81 -14.44 12.63
N VAL A 304 -5.81 -14.09 13.44
CA VAL A 304 -5.17 -15.06 14.37
C VAL A 304 -5.80 -15.06 15.78
N GLY A 305 -6.88 -14.30 15.98
CA GLY A 305 -7.62 -14.23 17.25
C GLY A 305 -6.98 -13.34 18.32
N GLU A 306 -6.00 -12.52 17.96
CA GLU A 306 -5.22 -11.64 18.86
C GLU A 306 -5.93 -10.30 19.10
N THR A 307 -7.16 -10.36 19.62
CA THR A 307 -8.05 -9.20 19.80
C THR A 307 -7.49 -8.13 20.74
N GLU A 308 -6.71 -8.51 21.75
CA GLU A 308 -6.03 -7.56 22.63
C GLU A 308 -4.92 -6.77 21.91
N LYS A 309 -4.15 -7.43 21.04
CA LYS A 309 -3.13 -6.76 20.21
C LYS A 309 -3.80 -5.86 19.17
N ALA A 310 -4.89 -6.32 18.56
CA ALA A 310 -5.73 -5.52 17.67
C ALA A 310 -6.24 -4.24 18.36
N ARG A 311 -6.72 -4.33 19.60
CA ARG A 311 -7.16 -3.15 20.39
C ARG A 311 -6.06 -2.11 20.55
N LYS A 312 -4.80 -2.54 20.76
CA LYS A 312 -3.66 -1.62 20.88
C LYS A 312 -3.42 -0.84 19.59
N ILE A 313 -3.67 -1.44 18.43
CA ILE A 313 -3.60 -0.73 17.13
C ILE A 313 -4.68 0.36 17.05
N LEU A 314 -5.92 0.04 17.46
CA LEU A 314 -7.00 1.04 17.52
C LEU A 314 -6.67 2.19 18.47
N GLN A 315 -6.14 1.89 19.66
CA GLN A 315 -5.69 2.91 20.62
C GLN A 315 -4.55 3.76 20.06
N GLN A 316 -3.60 3.15 19.35
CA GLN A 316 -2.53 3.87 18.68
C GLN A 316 -3.09 4.83 17.63
N LEU A 317 -4.03 4.40 16.79
CA LEU A 317 -4.69 5.25 15.80
C LEU A 317 -5.36 6.47 16.44
N GLN A 318 -6.11 6.25 17.53
CA GLN A 318 -6.78 7.32 18.29
C GLN A 318 -5.81 8.31 18.95
N SER A 319 -4.56 7.90 19.19
CA SER A 319 -3.53 8.77 19.76
C SER A 319 -2.87 9.70 18.75
N ILE A 320 -2.98 9.40 17.45
CA ILE A 320 -2.37 10.19 16.38
C ILE A 320 -3.04 11.57 16.32
N LYS A 321 -2.23 12.62 16.33
CA LYS A 321 -2.69 14.02 16.33
C LYS A 321 -2.63 14.68 14.96
N LYS A 322 -1.66 14.29 14.14
CA LYS A 322 -1.46 14.85 12.81
C LYS A 322 -0.80 13.81 11.92
N VAL A 323 -1.35 13.66 10.72
CA VAL A 323 -0.85 12.77 9.68
C VAL A 323 -0.46 13.61 8.48
N ARG A 324 0.59 13.20 7.76
CA ARG A 324 0.97 13.82 6.50
C ARG A 324 1.49 12.78 5.50
N PRO A 325 1.08 12.89 4.22
CA PRO A 325 -0.03 13.71 3.70
C PRO A 325 -1.41 13.20 4.14
N GLU A 326 -2.42 14.08 4.14
CA GLU A 326 -3.82 13.67 4.23
C GLU A 326 -4.28 13.21 2.84
N ASN A 327 -4.43 11.89 2.68
CA ASN A 327 -4.73 11.24 1.41
C ASN A 327 -5.66 10.03 1.60
N THR A 328 -5.94 9.29 0.53
CA THR A 328 -6.80 8.10 0.56
C THR A 328 -6.27 7.04 1.51
N THR A 329 -4.95 6.81 1.59
CA THR A 329 -4.33 5.86 2.52
C THR A 329 -4.68 6.17 3.97
N THR A 330 -4.57 7.46 4.35
CA THR A 330 -4.91 7.95 5.69
C THR A 330 -6.41 7.82 5.96
N ALA A 331 -7.25 8.29 5.03
CA ALA A 331 -8.70 8.24 5.15
C ALA A 331 -9.22 6.79 5.31
N TYR A 332 -8.67 5.87 4.53
CA TYR A 332 -9.03 4.46 4.55
C TYR A 332 -8.71 3.85 5.92
N ALA A 333 -7.49 4.04 6.43
CA ALA A 333 -7.09 3.49 7.73
C ALA A 333 -7.94 4.04 8.89
N TYR A 334 -8.27 5.33 8.88
CA TYR A 334 -9.14 5.92 9.90
C TYR A 334 -10.54 5.29 9.94
N ALA A 335 -11.10 4.92 8.79
CA ALA A 335 -12.41 4.29 8.72
C ALA A 335 -12.35 2.76 8.91
N ALA A 336 -11.37 2.09 8.31
CA ALA A 336 -11.28 0.63 8.26
C ALA A 336 -10.85 0.00 9.59
N ILE A 337 -9.89 0.59 10.31
CA ILE A 337 -9.38 0.03 11.56
C ILE A 337 -10.49 -0.11 12.61
N PRO A 338 -11.30 0.93 12.92
CA PRO A 338 -12.44 0.79 13.82
C PRO A 338 -13.51 -0.17 13.29
N ALA A 339 -13.82 -0.11 11.99
CA ALA A 339 -14.81 -0.97 11.36
C ALA A 339 -14.46 -2.46 11.46
N ARG A 340 -13.21 -2.84 11.12
CA ARG A 340 -12.70 -4.22 11.26
C ARG A 340 -12.74 -4.67 12.70
N TYR A 341 -12.26 -3.83 13.62
CA TYR A 341 -12.21 -4.18 15.04
C TYR A 341 -13.60 -4.48 15.61
N ALA A 342 -14.65 -3.78 15.18
CA ALA A 342 -16.01 -4.06 15.59
C ALA A 342 -16.62 -5.28 14.86
N ILE A 343 -16.55 -5.32 13.53
CA ILE A 343 -17.21 -6.33 12.69
C ILE A 343 -16.60 -7.72 12.87
N GLU A 344 -15.27 -7.85 12.85
CA GLU A 344 -14.59 -9.16 12.92
C GLU A 344 -14.77 -9.85 14.27
N ARG A 345 -15.15 -9.09 15.31
CA ARG A 345 -15.53 -9.62 16.62
C ARG A 345 -17.02 -9.87 16.77
N ALA A 346 -17.82 -9.59 15.73
CA ALA A 346 -19.28 -9.58 15.77
C ALA A 346 -19.85 -8.69 16.91
N HIS A 347 -19.13 -7.62 17.28
CA HIS A 347 -19.57 -6.65 18.28
C HIS A 347 -20.50 -5.61 17.63
N TRP A 348 -21.71 -6.04 17.29
CA TRP A 348 -22.64 -5.25 16.46
C TRP A 348 -23.08 -3.93 17.11
N ASP A 349 -23.19 -3.86 18.43
CA ASP A 349 -23.48 -2.60 19.14
C ASP A 349 -22.34 -1.58 19.02
N GLU A 350 -21.10 -2.05 19.06
CA GLU A 350 -19.91 -1.21 18.85
C GLU A 350 -19.88 -0.72 17.40
N ALA A 351 -20.14 -1.60 16.44
CA ALA A 351 -20.24 -1.24 15.03
C ALA A 351 -21.34 -0.19 14.79
N ALA A 352 -22.53 -0.40 15.36
CA ALA A 352 -23.67 0.52 15.29
C ALA A 352 -23.39 1.90 15.91
N GLY A 353 -22.40 2.00 16.79
CA GLY A 353 -21.98 3.24 17.46
C GLY A 353 -20.78 3.93 16.81
N LEU A 354 -20.23 3.42 15.70
CA LEU A 354 -19.08 4.04 15.05
C LEU A 354 -19.46 5.40 14.45
N ASP A 355 -18.56 6.37 14.58
CA ASP A 355 -18.66 7.71 13.98
C ASP A 355 -17.50 7.99 13.03
N VAL A 356 -17.76 8.81 12.01
CA VAL A 356 -16.75 9.28 11.06
C VAL A 356 -15.76 10.14 11.84
N ASN A 357 -14.54 9.65 12.00
CA ASN A 357 -13.52 10.24 12.85
C ASN A 357 -12.11 10.07 12.25
N PRO A 358 -11.21 11.05 12.41
CA PRO A 358 -11.38 12.23 13.26
C PRO A 358 -12.22 13.32 12.57
N SER A 359 -12.91 14.16 13.36
CA SER A 359 -13.91 15.11 12.85
C SER A 359 -13.33 16.27 12.05
N ASP A 360 -12.04 16.58 12.26
CA ASP A 360 -11.29 17.64 11.57
C ASP A 360 -10.61 17.15 10.28
N PHE A 361 -10.69 15.86 9.96
CA PHE A 361 -10.19 15.32 8.70
C PHE A 361 -11.13 15.69 7.53
N PRO A 362 -10.61 15.97 6.32
CA PRO A 362 -11.42 16.45 5.19
C PRO A 362 -12.19 15.31 4.49
N TRP A 363 -13.09 14.62 5.21
CA TRP A 363 -13.86 13.46 4.75
C TRP A 363 -14.64 13.66 3.44
N GLN A 364 -15.06 14.90 3.16
CA GLN A 364 -15.77 15.25 1.93
C GLN A 364 -14.96 14.94 0.65
N GLN A 365 -13.63 14.84 0.75
CA GLN A 365 -12.74 14.49 -0.36
C GLN A 365 -12.60 12.96 -0.53
N PHE A 366 -13.03 12.17 0.45
CA PHE A 366 -12.78 10.73 0.56
C PHE A 366 -14.07 9.93 0.78
N GLY A 367 -15.09 10.16 -0.05
CA GLY A 367 -16.42 9.55 0.08
C GLY A 367 -16.39 8.01 0.16
N TRP A 368 -15.53 7.36 -0.62
CA TRP A 368 -15.30 5.90 -0.52
C TRP A 368 -14.83 5.45 0.85
N CYS A 369 -13.93 6.20 1.49
CA CYS A 369 -13.43 5.88 2.82
C CYS A 369 -14.48 6.20 3.90
N GLU A 370 -15.23 7.29 3.75
CA GLU A 370 -16.36 7.60 4.64
C GLU A 370 -17.41 6.47 4.64
N ALA A 371 -17.70 5.91 3.46
CA ALA A 371 -18.66 4.83 3.28
C ALA A 371 -18.37 3.62 4.19
N ILE A 372 -17.10 3.29 4.44
CA ILE A 372 -16.71 2.17 5.32
C ILE A 372 -17.29 2.31 6.73
N THR A 373 -17.32 3.54 7.25
CA THR A 373 -17.90 3.81 8.57
C THR A 373 -19.42 3.60 8.56
N HIS A 374 -20.10 4.10 7.52
CA HIS A 374 -21.55 3.92 7.38
C HIS A 374 -21.93 2.47 7.06
N PHE A 375 -21.07 1.72 6.37
CA PHE A 375 -21.22 0.28 6.18
C PHE A 375 -21.21 -0.45 7.51
N ALA A 376 -20.18 -0.23 8.33
CA ALA A 376 -20.07 -0.87 9.63
C ALA A 376 -21.21 -0.47 10.58
N ARG A 377 -21.53 0.82 10.61
CA ARG A 377 -22.66 1.35 11.38
C ARG A 377 -23.99 0.75 10.93
N GLY A 378 -24.27 0.76 9.63
CA GLY A 378 -25.51 0.26 9.06
C GLY A 378 -25.69 -1.23 9.30
N LEU A 379 -24.64 -2.02 9.06
CA LEU A 379 -24.63 -3.46 9.31
C LEU A 379 -24.85 -3.77 10.80
N GLY A 380 -24.08 -3.12 11.68
CA GLY A 380 -24.24 -3.28 13.13
C GLY A 380 -25.63 -2.90 13.60
N ALA A 381 -26.14 -1.74 13.16
CA ALA A 381 -27.46 -1.24 13.54
C ALA A 381 -28.60 -2.17 13.09
N ALA A 382 -28.51 -2.74 11.88
CA ALA A 382 -29.47 -3.72 11.40
C ALA A 382 -29.47 -4.99 12.26
N ARG A 383 -28.27 -5.50 12.61
CA ARG A 383 -28.08 -6.71 13.44
C ARG A 383 -28.61 -6.56 14.87
N VAL A 384 -28.54 -5.37 15.46
CA VAL A 384 -29.05 -5.10 16.83
C VAL A 384 -30.45 -4.49 16.86
N GLY A 385 -31.16 -4.45 15.71
CA GLY A 385 -32.53 -3.96 15.62
C GLY A 385 -32.70 -2.43 15.70
N LYS A 386 -31.61 -1.65 15.60
CA LYS A 386 -31.64 -0.18 15.52
C LYS A 386 -31.99 0.28 14.09
N MET A 387 -33.18 -0.09 13.61
CA MET A 387 -33.56 0.01 12.20
C MET A 387 -33.51 1.44 11.63
N THR A 388 -33.86 2.46 12.41
CA THR A 388 -33.72 3.87 11.98
C THR A 388 -32.27 4.23 11.69
N ALA A 389 -31.32 3.81 12.54
CA ALA A 389 -29.90 4.07 12.33
C ALA A 389 -29.35 3.29 11.13
N ALA A 390 -29.83 2.06 10.91
CA ALA A 390 -29.49 1.27 9.72
C ALA A 390 -29.96 1.95 8.43
N GLN A 391 -31.21 2.43 8.40
CA GLN A 391 -31.77 3.13 7.25
C GLN A 391 -31.06 4.47 6.97
N ASN A 392 -30.67 5.21 8.01
CA ASN A 392 -29.88 6.45 7.84
C ASN A 392 -28.51 6.16 7.22
N SER A 393 -27.85 5.09 7.65
CA SER A 393 -26.56 4.68 7.09
C SER A 393 -26.71 4.23 5.63
N LEU A 394 -27.76 3.48 5.32
CA LEU A 394 -28.10 3.09 3.95
C LEU A 394 -28.32 4.30 3.04
N GLN A 395 -29.05 5.31 3.50
CA GLN A 395 -29.29 6.54 2.74
C GLN A 395 -27.99 7.32 2.49
N ARG A 396 -27.08 7.35 3.46
CA ARG A 396 -25.78 8.01 3.29
C ARG A 396 -24.90 7.27 2.29
N LEU A 397 -24.89 5.93 2.33
CA LEU A 397 -24.20 5.11 1.33
C LEU A 397 -24.74 5.36 -0.08
N GLU A 398 -26.06 5.50 -0.25
CA GLU A 398 -26.69 5.89 -1.53
C GLU A 398 -26.16 7.24 -2.03
N THR A 399 -26.16 8.26 -1.17
CA THR A 399 -25.66 9.59 -1.54
C THR A 399 -24.19 9.57 -1.95
N LEU A 400 -23.34 8.85 -1.21
CA LEU A 400 -21.91 8.74 -1.51
C LEU A 400 -21.69 8.02 -2.85
N ARG A 401 -22.41 6.92 -3.09
CA ARG A 401 -22.38 6.15 -4.34
C ARG A 401 -22.83 6.99 -5.54
N ASP A 402 -23.92 7.74 -5.40
CA ASP A 402 -24.42 8.62 -6.47
C ASP A 402 -23.47 9.78 -6.76
N THR A 403 -22.81 10.32 -5.73
CA THR A 403 -21.79 11.36 -5.88
C THR A 403 -20.59 10.86 -6.69
N ASP A 404 -20.08 9.66 -6.38
CA ASP A 404 -18.95 9.07 -7.10
C ASP A 404 -19.33 8.69 -8.54
N ARG A 405 -20.54 8.18 -8.79
CA ARG A 405 -21.04 7.95 -10.16
C ARG A 405 -21.13 9.25 -10.96
N ALA A 406 -21.67 10.31 -10.37
CA ALA A 406 -21.76 11.62 -11.03
C ALA A 406 -20.37 12.22 -11.35
N ALA A 407 -19.34 11.82 -10.60
CA ALA A 407 -17.95 12.19 -10.83
C ALA A 407 -17.18 11.20 -11.73
N ASN A 408 -17.85 10.22 -12.35
CA ASN A 408 -17.26 9.15 -13.16
C ASN A 408 -16.16 8.36 -12.42
N LYS A 409 -16.31 8.17 -11.11
CA LYS A 409 -15.41 7.36 -10.28
C LYS A 409 -15.98 5.94 -10.15
N ASP A 410 -16.09 5.23 -11.26
CA ASP A 410 -16.82 3.95 -11.34
C ASP A 410 -16.32 2.92 -10.31
N TYR A 411 -15.00 2.78 -10.17
CA TYR A 411 -14.43 1.86 -9.18
C TYR A 411 -14.91 2.15 -7.76
N THR A 412 -14.78 3.38 -7.28
CA THR A 412 -15.17 3.71 -5.90
C THR A 412 -16.69 3.70 -5.72
N ALA A 413 -17.45 4.08 -6.75
CA ALA A 413 -18.89 3.94 -6.75
C ALA A 413 -19.34 2.48 -6.59
N ASP A 414 -18.69 1.54 -7.27
CA ASP A 414 -19.00 0.11 -7.16
C ASP A 414 -18.61 -0.45 -5.78
N GLN A 415 -17.47 -0.01 -5.21
CA GLN A 415 -17.10 -0.38 -3.83
C GLN A 415 -18.11 0.12 -2.78
N ILE A 416 -18.68 1.32 -2.97
CA ILE A 416 -19.75 1.82 -2.10
C ILE A 416 -21.06 1.06 -2.36
N GLU A 417 -21.36 0.70 -3.61
CA GLU A 417 -22.56 -0.07 -3.95
C GLU A 417 -22.55 -1.47 -3.32
N ILE A 418 -21.41 -2.16 -3.28
CA ILE A 418 -21.26 -3.44 -2.56
C ILE A 418 -21.65 -3.27 -1.09
N GLN A 419 -21.10 -2.25 -0.43
CA GLN A 419 -21.40 -1.93 0.97
C GLN A 419 -22.87 -1.57 1.19
N ARG A 420 -23.44 -0.77 0.27
CA ARG A 420 -24.84 -0.36 0.30
C ARG A 420 -25.79 -1.55 0.16
N LEU A 421 -25.54 -2.43 -0.80
CA LEU A 421 -26.33 -3.65 -1.03
C LEU A 421 -26.26 -4.58 0.19
N ALA A 422 -25.08 -4.74 0.79
CA ALA A 422 -24.91 -5.51 2.01
C ALA A 422 -25.73 -4.94 3.18
N VAL A 423 -25.68 -3.62 3.44
CA VAL A 423 -26.52 -3.00 4.47
C VAL A 423 -28.01 -3.14 4.14
N ALA A 424 -28.41 -2.95 2.87
CA ALA A 424 -29.79 -3.11 2.43
C ALA A 424 -30.31 -4.54 2.68
N ALA A 425 -29.48 -5.55 2.44
CA ALA A 425 -29.81 -6.95 2.72
C ALA A 425 -30.11 -7.19 4.20
N TRP A 426 -29.26 -6.69 5.09
CA TRP A 426 -29.46 -6.85 6.54
C TRP A 426 -30.64 -6.01 7.07
N VAL A 427 -30.93 -4.86 6.45
CA VAL A 427 -32.16 -4.09 6.70
C VAL A 427 -33.39 -4.89 6.28
N ALA A 428 -33.40 -5.52 5.09
CA ALA A 428 -34.50 -6.37 4.63
C ALA A 428 -34.69 -7.60 5.55
N HIS A 429 -33.59 -8.21 5.98
CA HIS A 429 -33.63 -9.31 6.95
C HIS A 429 -34.30 -8.89 8.26
N GLY A 430 -33.88 -7.75 8.83
CA GLY A 430 -34.50 -7.22 10.06
C GLY A 430 -35.95 -6.76 9.91
N LYS A 431 -36.44 -6.57 8.68
CA LYS A 431 -37.85 -6.31 8.36
C LYS A 431 -38.67 -7.59 8.12
N GLY A 432 -38.06 -8.76 8.22
CA GLY A 432 -38.73 -10.04 7.96
C GLY A 432 -38.93 -10.34 6.47
N GLN A 433 -38.05 -9.85 5.60
CA GLN A 433 -38.09 -10.03 4.15
C GLN A 433 -36.92 -10.93 3.70
N PRO A 434 -36.98 -12.26 3.91
CA PRO A 434 -35.84 -13.15 3.77
C PRO A 434 -35.34 -13.28 2.32
N GLU A 435 -36.23 -13.40 1.34
CA GLU A 435 -35.81 -13.56 -0.06
C GLU A 435 -35.24 -12.26 -0.63
N ASP A 436 -35.80 -11.10 -0.28
CA ASP A 436 -35.24 -9.79 -0.65
C ASP A 436 -33.83 -9.62 -0.06
N ALA A 437 -33.64 -10.04 1.20
CA ALA A 437 -32.34 -10.00 1.86
C ALA A 437 -31.30 -10.86 1.13
N VAL A 438 -31.66 -12.09 0.79
CA VAL A 438 -30.76 -13.01 0.05
C VAL A 438 -30.45 -12.47 -1.35
N GLN A 439 -31.44 -11.93 -2.06
CA GLN A 439 -31.24 -11.36 -3.40
C GLN A 439 -30.25 -10.17 -3.35
N LEU A 440 -30.44 -9.24 -2.40
CA LEU A 440 -29.56 -8.08 -2.23
C LEU A 440 -28.14 -8.50 -1.83
N MET A 441 -28.00 -9.45 -0.91
CA MET A 441 -26.69 -9.91 -0.45
C MET A 441 -25.95 -10.71 -1.54
N ARG A 442 -26.67 -11.49 -2.36
CA ARG A 442 -26.11 -12.14 -3.54
C ARG A 442 -25.64 -11.11 -4.57
N ALA A 443 -26.42 -10.05 -4.82
CA ALA A 443 -25.99 -8.97 -5.70
C ALA A 443 -24.71 -8.28 -5.20
N ALA A 444 -24.57 -8.06 -3.90
CA ALA A 444 -23.33 -7.55 -3.31
C ALA A 444 -22.14 -8.49 -3.55
N ALA A 445 -22.32 -9.79 -3.34
CA ALA A 445 -21.28 -10.81 -3.52
C ALA A 445 -20.81 -10.92 -4.98
N GLU A 446 -21.75 -10.96 -5.93
CA GLU A 446 -21.42 -11.03 -7.37
C GLU A 446 -20.73 -9.74 -7.86
N LEU A 447 -21.15 -8.57 -7.37
CA LEU A 447 -20.48 -7.32 -7.69
C LEU A 447 -19.06 -7.29 -7.12
N GLU A 448 -18.86 -7.70 -5.86
CA GLU A 448 -17.51 -7.76 -5.26
C GLU A 448 -16.58 -8.68 -6.05
N ASP A 449 -17.02 -9.87 -6.44
CA ASP A 449 -16.23 -10.83 -7.22
C ASP A 449 -15.88 -10.34 -8.63
N SER A 450 -16.70 -9.45 -9.20
CA SER A 450 -16.41 -8.82 -10.49
C SER A 450 -15.31 -7.75 -10.41
N THR A 451 -15.04 -7.22 -9.22
CA THR A 451 -14.02 -6.17 -8.97
C THR A 451 -12.70 -6.74 -8.46
N GLU A 452 -11.68 -5.89 -8.31
CA GLU A 452 -10.42 -6.21 -7.63
C GLU A 452 -10.12 -5.16 -6.56
N LYS A 453 -9.32 -5.53 -5.54
CA LYS A 453 -8.95 -4.57 -4.48
C LYS A 453 -7.93 -3.56 -5.02
N ASP A 454 -8.06 -2.30 -4.58
CA ASP A 454 -7.01 -1.29 -4.70
C ASP A 454 -5.80 -1.64 -3.79
N ASN A 455 -4.60 -1.23 -4.17
CA ASN A 455 -3.40 -1.51 -3.37
C ASN A 455 -3.39 -0.76 -2.02
N VAL A 456 -4.16 0.33 -1.85
CA VAL A 456 -4.27 1.05 -0.57
C VAL A 456 -5.02 0.28 0.52
N THR A 457 -5.60 -0.90 0.22
CA THR A 457 -6.36 -1.71 1.16
C THR A 457 -5.86 -3.16 1.24
N PRO A 458 -5.93 -3.81 2.44
CA PRO A 458 -5.73 -5.24 2.55
C PRO A 458 -6.92 -6.08 2.04
N GLY A 459 -8.04 -5.45 1.67
CA GLY A 459 -9.25 -6.09 1.15
C GLY A 459 -10.53 -5.57 1.83
N ALA A 460 -11.68 -6.18 1.53
CA ALA A 460 -12.95 -5.83 2.16
C ALA A 460 -12.88 -5.92 3.70
N ILE A 461 -13.72 -5.13 4.40
CA ILE A 461 -13.85 -5.22 5.87
C ILE A 461 -14.30 -6.62 6.26
N ILE A 462 -15.31 -7.14 5.56
CA ILE A 462 -15.75 -8.53 5.53
C ILE A 462 -16.13 -8.83 4.08
N PRO A 463 -15.71 -9.97 3.48
CA PRO A 463 -16.11 -10.33 2.13
C PRO A 463 -17.64 -10.42 2.02
N ALA A 464 -18.23 -9.86 0.97
CA ALA A 464 -19.67 -9.87 0.75
C ALA A 464 -20.21 -11.30 0.63
N ARG A 465 -19.43 -12.22 0.03
CA ARG A 465 -19.81 -13.63 -0.05
C ARG A 465 -19.73 -14.36 1.30
N GLU A 466 -18.77 -14.00 2.16
CA GLU A 466 -18.73 -14.47 3.56
C GLU A 466 -19.98 -13.99 4.32
N LEU A 467 -20.36 -12.72 4.14
CA LEU A 467 -21.53 -12.12 4.76
C LEU A 467 -22.87 -12.71 4.24
N LEU A 468 -22.94 -13.12 2.97
CA LEU A 468 -24.05 -13.91 2.42
C LEU A 468 -24.19 -15.26 3.11
N GLY A 469 -23.07 -15.96 3.30
CA GLY A 469 -23.04 -17.22 4.07
C GLY A 469 -23.57 -17.04 5.50
N GLU A 470 -23.19 -15.96 6.17
CA GLU A 470 -23.73 -15.63 7.50
C GLU A 470 -25.24 -15.39 7.48
N LEU A 471 -25.75 -14.63 6.52
CA LEU A 471 -27.18 -14.36 6.38
C LEU A 471 -27.97 -15.66 6.14
N LEU A 472 -27.46 -16.56 5.30
CA LEU A 472 -28.09 -17.85 5.02
C LEU A 472 -28.13 -18.76 6.26
N LEU A 473 -27.11 -18.70 7.13
CA LEU A 473 -27.15 -19.39 8.43
C LEU A 473 -28.24 -18.86 9.35
N GLU A 474 -28.41 -17.54 9.45
CA GLU A 474 -29.50 -16.91 10.22
C GLU A 474 -30.88 -17.32 9.68
N LEU A 475 -30.99 -17.48 8.36
CA LEU A 475 -32.19 -17.96 7.67
C LEU A 475 -32.38 -19.47 7.70
N LYS A 476 -31.51 -20.22 8.40
CA LYS A 476 -31.55 -21.69 8.51
C LYS A 476 -31.47 -22.40 7.15
N ARG A 477 -30.65 -21.87 6.24
CA ARG A 477 -30.34 -22.43 4.90
C ARG A 477 -28.87 -22.91 4.86
N PRO A 478 -28.50 -23.96 5.62
CA PRO A 478 -27.10 -24.31 5.85
C PRO A 478 -26.36 -24.84 4.62
N ASP A 479 -27.03 -25.57 3.73
CA ASP A 479 -26.42 -26.09 2.49
C ASP A 479 -25.97 -24.94 1.57
N GLU A 480 -26.85 -23.95 1.38
CA GLU A 480 -26.54 -22.75 0.60
C GLU A 480 -25.47 -21.91 1.28
N ALA A 481 -25.54 -21.75 2.61
CA ALA A 481 -24.53 -21.03 3.37
C ALA A 481 -23.14 -21.65 3.18
N LEU A 482 -23.04 -22.99 3.26
CA LEU A 482 -21.78 -23.70 3.09
C LEU A 482 -21.19 -23.44 1.70
N GLN A 483 -22.01 -23.47 0.65
CA GLN A 483 -21.56 -23.20 -0.71
C GLN A 483 -20.94 -21.81 -0.86
N GLU A 484 -21.60 -20.78 -0.33
CA GLU A 484 -21.11 -19.40 -0.42
C GLU A 484 -19.84 -19.18 0.43
N LEU A 485 -19.76 -19.81 1.61
CA LEU A 485 -18.57 -19.76 2.47
C LEU A 485 -17.38 -20.49 1.84
N GLU A 486 -17.58 -21.65 1.23
CA GLU A 486 -16.55 -22.38 0.50
C GLU A 486 -16.02 -21.55 -0.67
N ALA A 487 -16.91 -20.91 -1.45
CA ALA A 487 -16.53 -20.01 -2.53
C ALA A 487 -15.72 -18.79 -2.03
N SER A 488 -16.13 -18.18 -0.91
CA SER A 488 -15.40 -17.08 -0.29
C SER A 488 -13.98 -17.49 0.15
N LEU A 489 -13.84 -18.68 0.74
CA LEU A 489 -12.55 -19.20 1.24
C LEU A 489 -11.58 -19.59 0.13
N ILE A 490 -12.03 -19.76 -1.10
CA ILE A 490 -11.13 -19.93 -2.26
C ILE A 490 -10.38 -18.62 -2.55
N ARG A 491 -11.08 -17.48 -2.49
CA ARG A 491 -10.49 -16.14 -2.74
C ARG A 491 -9.78 -15.55 -1.52
N THR A 492 -10.23 -15.94 -0.34
CA THR A 492 -9.71 -15.44 0.95
C THR A 492 -9.38 -16.60 1.89
N PRO A 493 -8.38 -17.43 1.53
CA PRO A 493 -8.02 -18.60 2.33
C PRO A 493 -7.67 -18.21 3.76
N ASN A 494 -7.95 -19.14 4.68
CA ASN A 494 -7.63 -19.01 6.09
C ASN A 494 -8.30 -17.84 6.83
N ARG A 495 -9.34 -17.19 6.28
CA ARG A 495 -10.14 -16.23 7.06
C ARG A 495 -10.83 -16.92 8.22
N ARG A 496 -10.57 -16.42 9.43
CA ARG A 496 -10.95 -17.05 10.70
C ARG A 496 -12.46 -17.23 10.84
N ASN A 497 -13.20 -16.15 10.61
CA ASN A 497 -14.66 -16.16 10.73
C ASN A 497 -15.29 -16.98 9.61
N GLY A 498 -14.83 -16.83 8.36
CA GLY A 498 -15.24 -17.67 7.24
C GLY A 498 -15.10 -19.18 7.52
N ILE A 499 -13.96 -19.63 8.04
CA ILE A 499 -13.75 -21.05 8.41
C ILE A 499 -14.69 -21.48 9.55
N TYR A 500 -14.81 -20.66 10.59
CA TYR A 500 -15.71 -20.95 11.71
C TYR A 500 -17.16 -21.12 11.23
N ARG A 501 -17.62 -20.23 10.34
CA ARG A 501 -18.96 -20.30 9.74
C ARG A 501 -19.10 -21.48 8.80
N ALA A 502 -18.08 -21.84 8.02
CA ALA A 502 -18.11 -23.01 7.16
C ALA A 502 -18.24 -24.30 7.99
N ALA A 503 -17.52 -24.39 9.12
CA ALA A 503 -17.69 -25.48 10.08
C ALA A 503 -19.10 -25.55 10.65
N GLN A 504 -19.71 -24.40 10.98
CA GLN A 504 -21.09 -24.31 11.47
C GLN A 504 -22.09 -24.77 10.39
N ALA A 505 -21.95 -24.27 9.17
CA ALA A 505 -22.81 -24.62 8.04
C ALA A 505 -22.74 -26.11 7.71
N ALA A 506 -21.54 -26.68 7.64
CA ALA A 506 -21.33 -28.10 7.41
C ALA A 506 -22.00 -29.00 8.47
N ARG A 507 -21.90 -28.63 9.76
CA ARG A 507 -22.60 -29.36 10.84
C ARG A 507 -24.11 -29.33 10.67
N LEU A 508 -24.67 -28.17 10.38
CA LEU A 508 -26.11 -27.99 10.21
C LEU A 508 -26.65 -28.65 8.93
N ALA A 509 -25.82 -28.76 7.89
CA ALA A 509 -26.09 -29.50 6.66
C ALA A 509 -25.94 -31.03 6.83
N GLY A 510 -25.40 -31.51 7.95
CA GLY A 510 -25.15 -32.94 8.20
C GLY A 510 -23.87 -33.49 7.54
N ASP A 511 -23.00 -32.63 7.00
CA ASP A 511 -21.69 -33.04 6.47
C ASP A 511 -20.63 -33.04 7.58
N GLY A 512 -20.59 -34.14 8.34
CA GLY A 512 -19.65 -34.32 9.45
C GLY A 512 -18.18 -34.28 9.03
N SER A 513 -17.85 -34.77 7.83
CA SER A 513 -16.48 -34.78 7.32
C SER A 513 -15.98 -33.37 7.03
N LYS A 514 -16.80 -32.53 6.37
CA LYS A 514 -16.44 -31.12 6.14
C LYS A 514 -16.41 -30.33 7.45
N ALA A 515 -17.34 -30.57 8.36
CA ALA A 515 -17.36 -29.93 9.66
C ALA A 515 -16.05 -30.14 10.42
N GLU A 516 -15.61 -31.39 10.57
CA GLU A 516 -14.34 -31.71 11.24
C GLU A 516 -13.12 -31.09 10.53
N ARG A 517 -13.13 -31.07 9.19
CA ARG A 517 -12.05 -30.44 8.41
C ARG A 517 -11.91 -28.97 8.75
N TYR A 518 -13.01 -28.21 8.72
CA TYR A 518 -12.98 -26.78 9.02
C TYR A 518 -12.72 -26.49 10.49
N GLU A 519 -13.20 -27.33 11.42
CA GLU A 519 -12.86 -27.20 12.84
C GLU A 519 -11.36 -27.37 13.10
N ARG A 520 -10.72 -28.37 12.49
CA ARG A 520 -9.27 -28.55 12.58
C ARG A 520 -8.52 -27.35 11.99
N GLN A 521 -8.95 -26.84 10.84
CA GLN A 521 -8.35 -25.65 10.24
C GLN A 521 -8.49 -24.41 11.14
N TYR A 522 -9.66 -24.20 11.74
CA TYR A 522 -9.91 -23.11 12.69
C TYR A 522 -9.01 -23.21 13.94
N GLN A 523 -8.81 -24.42 14.47
CA GLN A 523 -7.91 -24.66 15.59
C GLN A 523 -6.45 -24.37 15.23
N GLN A 524 -5.98 -24.77 14.05
CA GLN A 524 -4.61 -24.50 13.60
C GLN A 524 -4.30 -23.00 13.52
N LEU A 525 -5.27 -22.18 13.10
CA LEU A 525 -5.13 -20.72 13.04
C LEU A 525 -5.04 -20.06 14.42
N THR A 526 -5.67 -20.65 15.45
CA THR A 526 -5.72 -20.09 16.80
C THR A 526 -4.65 -20.66 17.74
N VAL A 527 -4.04 -21.81 17.41
CA VAL A 527 -2.91 -22.39 18.18
C VAL A 527 -1.58 -21.76 17.79
N SER A 528 -1.42 -21.35 16.53
CA SER A 528 -0.19 -20.71 16.02
C SER A 528 0.08 -19.31 16.62
N SER A 529 -0.85 -18.77 17.42
CA SER A 529 -0.72 -17.49 18.13
C SER A 529 -0.28 -17.62 19.60
N GLN A 530 -0.11 -18.84 20.13
CA GLN A 530 0.50 -19.00 21.45
C GLN A 530 2.04 -18.93 21.34
N PRO A 531 2.71 -18.05 22.10
CA PRO A 531 4.17 -18.01 22.11
C PRO A 531 4.69 -19.32 22.73
N GLY A 532 5.55 -20.01 21.98
CA GLY A 532 6.48 -20.99 22.54
C GLY A 532 7.61 -20.32 23.31
#